data_AF-A0ABD2FTE4-F1
#
_entry.id   AF-A0ABD2FTE4-F1
#
_cell.length_a   1.000
_cell.length_b   1.000
_cell.length_c   1.000
_cell.angle_alpha   90.00
_cell.angle_beta   90.00
_cell.angle_gamma   90.00
#
_symmetry.space_group_name_H-M   'P 1'
#
loop_
_entity.id
_entity.type
_entity.pdbx_description
1 polymer ?
#
loop_
_entity_poly.entity_id
_entity_poly.type
_entity_poly.pdbx_seq_one_letter_code
_entity_poly.pdbx_strand_id
1 'polypeptide(L)' 'MYGEVQVTLLEGEILKGRCDTFYGHWRNPLTNESLRKKFRNNAGAVLRSEQVEGLIDVVGGLDTLGDCRDLLSQLQ' A
#
# COMPACT_ATOMS: atom_id res chain seq x y z
N MET A 1 -11.60 -9.77 -10.72
CA MET A 1 -11.36 -9.08 -12.01
C MET A 1 -10.03 -9.61 -12.54
N TYR A 2 -9.98 -10.12 -13.78
CA TYR A 2 -8.73 -10.57 -14.40
C TYR A 2 -8.30 -9.58 -15.48
N GLY A 3 -6.99 -9.48 -15.72
CA GLY A 3 -6.43 -8.72 -16.84
C GLY A 3 -5.61 -9.67 -17.72
N GLU A 4 -5.78 -9.56 -19.03
CA GLU A 4 -4.99 -10.29 -20.03
C GLU A 4 -4.36 -9.27 -20.98
N VAL A 5 -3.08 -9.46 -21.28
CA VAL A 5 -2.29 -8.59 -22.15
C VAL A 5 -1.60 -9.46 -23.18
N GLN A 6 -1.61 -8.97 -24.42
CA GLN A 6 -0.88 -9.56 -25.52
C GLN A 6 0.10 -8.52 -26.08
N VAL A 7 1.33 -8.94 -26.35
CA VAL A 7 2.36 -8.15 -27.03
C VAL A 7 2.76 -8.88 -28.29
N THR A 8 2.61 -8.23 -29.45
CA THR A 8 3.09 -8.74 -30.74
C THR A 8 4.41 -8.05 -31.08
N LEU A 9 5.45 -8.85 -31.29
CA LEU A 9 6.78 -8.36 -31.68
C LEU A 9 6.83 -8.05 -33.19
N LEU A 10 7.85 -7.31 -33.62
CA LEU A 10 8.01 -6.90 -35.01
C LEU A 10 8.06 -8.08 -35.99
N GLU A 11 8.62 -9.21 -35.57
CA GLU A 11 8.71 -10.44 -36.36
C GLU A 11 7.45 -11.32 -36.27
N GLY A 12 6.39 -10.83 -35.62
CA GLY A 12 5.09 -11.48 -35.53
C GLY A 12 4.93 -12.48 -34.37
N GLU A 13 5.98 -12.72 -33.58
CA GLU A 13 5.87 -13.50 -32.34
C GLU A 13 4.92 -12.81 -31.35
N ILE A 14 4.11 -13.62 -30.65
CA ILE A 14 3.10 -13.13 -29.72
C ILE A 14 3.39 -13.63 -28.31
N LEU A 15 3.60 -12.70 -27.38
CA LEU A 15 3.70 -12.96 -25.95
C LEU A 15 2.36 -12.65 -25.26
N LYS A 16 1.87 -13.56 -24.43
CA LYS A 16 0.61 -13.40 -23.67
C LYS A 16 0.88 -13.49 -22.18
N GLY A 17 0.25 -12.61 -21.42
CA GLY A 17 0.28 -12.62 -19.96
C GLY A 17 -1.13 -12.43 -19.40
N ARG A 18 -1.49 -13.23 -18.39
CA ARG A 18 -2.76 -13.11 -17.69
C ARG A 18 -2.53 -13.02 -16.19
N CYS A 19 -3.24 -12.10 -15.54
CA CYS A 19 -3.25 -11.95 -14.10
C CYS A 19 -4.70 -12.06 -13.60
N ASP A 20 -5.01 -13.16 -12.93
CA ASP A 20 -6.33 -13.38 -12.33
C ASP A 20 -6.48 -12.73 -10.95
N THR A 21 -5.36 -12.51 -10.25
CA THR A 21 -5.32 -11.87 -8.93
C THR A 21 -3.95 -11.22 -8.71
N PHE A 22 -3.93 -9.89 -8.62
CA PHE A 22 -2.72 -9.12 -8.37
C PHE A 22 -2.42 -8.98 -6.87
N TYR A 23 -1.16 -8.70 -6.53
CA TYR A 23 -0.74 -8.43 -5.16
C TYR A 23 -1.36 -7.13 -4.63
N GLY A 24 -2.05 -7.22 -3.50
CA GLY A 24 -2.89 -6.18 -2.91
C GLY A 24 -4.39 -6.39 -3.12
N HIS A 25 -4.80 -7.35 -3.95
CA HIS A 25 -6.18 -7.84 -3.96
C HIS A 25 -6.47 -8.61 -2.66
N TRP A 26 -7.71 -8.67 -2.17
CA TRP A 26 -8.02 -9.39 -0.91
C TRP A 26 -7.71 -10.90 -0.96
N ARG A 27 -7.66 -11.50 -2.15
CA ARG A 27 -7.22 -12.89 -2.38
C ARG A 27 -5.69 -13.08 -2.40
N ASN A 28 -4.93 -11.99 -2.50
CA ASN A 28 -3.47 -11.94 -2.43
C ASN A 28 -3.06 -10.63 -1.74
N PRO A 29 -3.39 -10.48 -0.45
CA PRO A 29 -3.34 -9.19 0.24
C PRO A 29 -1.90 -8.70 0.42
N LEU A 30 -1.75 -7.38 0.62
CA LEU A 30 -0.45 -6.81 0.98
C LEU A 30 0.01 -7.37 2.33
N THR A 31 1.31 -7.64 2.43
CA THR A 31 1.95 -7.82 3.73
C THR A 31 1.92 -6.50 4.51
N ASN A 32 1.94 -6.59 5.85
CA ASN A 32 2.05 -5.42 6.71
C ASN A 32 3.27 -4.55 6.35
N GLU A 33 4.39 -5.17 5.99
CA GLU A 33 5.59 -4.45 5.56
C GLU A 33 5.35 -3.65 4.28
N SER A 34 4.75 -4.28 3.25
CA SER A 34 4.44 -3.60 1.99
C SER A 34 3.44 -2.46 2.19
N LEU A 35 2.45 -2.67 3.06
CA LEU A 35 1.44 -1.65 3.39
C LEU A 35 2.08 -0.47 4.14
N ARG A 36 2.94 -0.72 5.14
CA ARG A 36 3.69 0.33 5.87
C ARG A 36 4.64 1.07 4.93
N LYS A 37 5.35 0.37 4.04
CA LYS A 37 6.20 0.99 3.01
C LYS A 37 5.40 1.90 2.07
N LYS A 38 4.24 1.42 1.60
CA LYS A 38 3.31 2.23 0.78
C LYS A 38 2.84 3.48 1.54
N PHE A 39 2.48 3.33 2.80
CA PHE A 39 2.07 4.46 3.64
C PHE A 39 3.18 5.50 3.79
N ARG A 40 4.42 5.07 4.11
CA ARG A 40 5.58 5.97 4.21
C ARG A 40 5.81 6.77 2.93
N ASN A 41 5.78 6.10 1.78
CA ASN A 41 5.99 6.75 0.48
C ASN A 41 4.93 7.81 0.19
N ASN A 42 3.67 7.56 0.55
CA ASN A 42 2.57 8.48 0.30
C ASN A 42 2.54 9.63 1.30
N ALA A 43 2.61 9.32 2.60
CA ALA A 43 2.50 10.29 3.68
C ALA A 43 3.76 11.17 3.78
N GLY A 44 4.94 10.61 3.49
CA GLY A 44 6.21 11.35 3.48
C GLY A 44 6.28 12.46 2.43
N ALA A 45 5.33 12.52 1.48
CA ALA A 45 5.20 13.65 0.56
C ALA A 45 4.67 14.92 1.23
N VAL A 46 4.00 14.80 2.39
CA VAL A 46 3.32 15.92 3.07
C VAL A 46 3.58 15.98 4.58
N LEU A 47 4.11 14.91 5.18
CA LEU A 47 4.44 14.83 6.60
C LEU A 47 5.94 14.58 6.82
N ARG A 48 6.44 14.99 7.98
CA ARG A 48 7.81 14.67 8.40
C ARG A 48 7.91 13.19 8.74
N SER A 49 9.11 12.61 8.57
CA SER A 49 9.35 11.18 8.84
C SER A 49 8.93 10.74 10.25
N GLU A 50 9.13 11.60 11.25
CA GLU A 50 8.73 11.30 12.63
C GLU A 50 7.21 11.15 12.78
N GLN A 51 6.44 12.04 12.15
CA GLN A 51 4.98 11.99 12.16
C GLN A 51 4.46 10.77 11.40
N VAL A 52 5.13 10.39 10.31
CA VAL A 52 4.80 9.18 9.55
C VAL A 52 4.97 7.92 10.40
N GLU A 53 6.11 7.77 11.10
CA GLU A 53 6.31 6.61 11.98
C GLU A 53 5.36 6.66 13.19
N GLY A 54 5.14 7.84 13.79
CA GLY A 54 4.18 8.01 14.88
C GLY A 54 2.76 7.58 14.48
N LEU A 55 2.31 7.92 13.27
CA LEU A 55 1.02 7.45 12.74
C LEU A 55 0.97 5.94 12.58
N ILE A 56 2.05 5.31 12.09
CA ILE A 56 2.11 3.86 11.94
C ILE A 56 1.95 3.16 13.30
N ASP A 57 2.57 3.71 14.34
CA ASP A 57 2.52 3.14 15.69
C ASP A 57 1.15 3.34 16.35
N VAL A 58 0.61 4.57 16.30
CA VAL A 58 -0.72 4.87 16.87
C VAL A 58 -1.83 4.07 16.17
N VAL A 59 -1.79 3.96 14.84
CA VAL A 59 -2.77 3.15 14.10
C VAL A 59 -2.60 1.65 14.40
N GLY A 60 -1.37 1.19 14.64
CA GLY A 60 -1.08 -0.19 15.01
C GLY A 60 -1.67 -0.63 16.36
N GLY A 61 -1.90 0.32 17.28
CA GLY A 61 -2.55 0.11 18.58
C GLY A 61 -3.87 0.87 18.73
N LEU A 62 -4.57 1.14 17.62
CA LEU A 62 -5.77 1.98 17.65
C LEU A 62 -6.91 1.39 18.48
N ASP A 63 -6.98 0.06 18.57
CA ASP A 63 -7.97 -0.69 19.34
C ASP A 63 -7.82 -0.54 20.86
N THR A 64 -6.62 -0.19 21.33
CA THR A 64 -6.34 0.08 22.75
C THR A 64 -6.20 1.56 23.06
N LEU A 65 -6.40 2.44 22.07
CA LEU A 65 -6.23 3.87 22.23
C LEU A 65 -7.39 4.47 23.03
N GLY A 66 -7.07 5.09 24.16
CA GLY A 66 -8.06 5.75 25.02
C GLY A 66 -8.54 7.11 24.50
N ASP A 67 -7.72 7.79 23.68
CA ASP A 67 -8.00 9.14 23.19
C ASP A 67 -7.50 9.35 21.75
N CYS A 68 -8.41 9.79 20.87
CA CYS A 68 -8.07 10.07 19.47
C CYS A 68 -7.17 11.30 19.26
N ARG A 69 -6.98 12.15 20.28
CA ARG A 69 -6.05 13.29 20.20
C ARG A 69 -4.61 12.85 19.90
N ASP A 70 -4.21 11.68 20.39
CA ASP A 70 -2.89 11.11 20.12
C ASP A 70 -2.68 10.87 18.62
N LEU A 71 -3.71 10.35 17.92
CA LEU A 71 -3.69 10.20 16.47
C LEU A 71 -3.71 11.56 15.75
N LEU A 72 -4.60 12.47 16.16
CA LEU A 72 -4.78 13.76 15.48
C LEU A 72 -3.54 14.66 15.57
N SER A 73 -2.79 14.58 16.68
CA SER A 73 -1.55 15.34 16.86
C SER A 73 -0.48 15.04 15.81
N GLN A 74 -0.51 13.85 15.21
CA GLN A 74 0.44 13.43 14.19
C GLN A 74 0.08 13.94 12.79
N LEU A 75 -1.14 14.47 12.60
CA LEU A 75 -1.66 14.96 11.31
C LEU A 75 -1.57 16.48 11.15
N GLN A 76 -1.06 17.20 12.15
CA GLN A 76 -0.89 18.66 12.18
C GLN A 76 0.55 19.07 11.89
#